data_AF-G5H9T2-F1
#
_entry.id   AF-G5H9T2-F1
#
_cell.length_a   1.000
_cell.length_b   1.000
_cell.length_c   1.000
_cell.angle_alpha   90.00
_cell.angle_beta   90.00
_cell.angle_gamma   90.00
#
_symmetry.space_group_name_H-M   'P 1'
#
loop_
_entity.id
_entity.type
_entity.pdbx_description
1 polymer ?
#
loop_
_entity_poly.entity_id
_entity_poly.type
_entity_poly.pdbx_seq_one_letter_code
_entity_poly.pdbx_strand_id
1 'polypeptide(L)'
;MALAAAAILAGCSKNEQENVDGFTPKQIKFTNLNDKLTRAANDGNDPYRVYAAWSGGTGWFINDQVSASDVPSGGPYYWPASGSVDFYAWAPADVAATGAYPALSIAYEVPANANKDFTIAAPQLGLTSGTVGLAFSHMLAKITVTAQLHDDLSDAGYQLSTTGLTASLDVQSTGGTIDPTATTPAWASPNSTSATYAGAASYMIMPQSSVGCKVKITAGITITKNGTTIYSGDLQQYTIATGNIPADEFEKGKHYLLKMIIDADSHGGGTDPIFNIIEFESSIAEDWTAVTPDPELPQP
;
A
#
# COMPACT_ATOMS: atom_id res chain seq x y z
N MET A 1 -29.86 43.90 40.58
CA MET A 1 -30.52 43.13 39.51
C MET A 1 -29.44 42.82 38.48
N ALA A 2 -29.04 41.56 38.37
CA ALA A 2 -27.95 41.14 37.50
C ALA A 2 -28.43 41.07 36.04
N LEU A 3 -27.65 41.62 35.10
CA LEU A 3 -27.72 41.23 33.69
C LEU A 3 -26.29 41.01 33.20
N ALA A 4 -25.97 39.76 32.93
CA ALA A 4 -24.78 39.34 32.19
C ALA A 4 -24.99 39.61 30.70
N ALA A 5 -23.96 40.11 30.03
CA ALA A 5 -23.87 40.09 28.56
C ALA A 5 -22.70 39.17 28.18
N ALA A 6 -23.02 38.19 27.36
CA ALA A 6 -22.16 37.07 26.98
C ALA A 6 -20.99 37.49 26.09
N ALA A 7 -19.85 36.82 26.28
CA ALA A 7 -18.72 36.83 25.38
C ALA A 7 -19.07 36.13 24.06
N ILE A 8 -18.81 36.80 22.94
CA ILE A 8 -18.61 36.16 21.63
C ILE A 8 -17.19 36.54 21.21
N LEU A 9 -16.24 35.65 21.45
CA LEU A 9 -14.91 35.70 20.84
C LEU A 9 -14.96 34.79 19.61
N ALA A 10 -15.32 35.38 18.47
CA ALA A 10 -15.12 34.80 17.16
C ALA A 10 -14.21 35.71 16.34
N GLY A 11 -13.16 35.12 15.80
CA GLY A 11 -12.67 35.45 14.46
C GLY A 11 -11.71 36.62 14.32
N CYS A 12 -10.42 36.25 14.20
CA CYS A 12 -9.39 36.81 13.33
C CYS A 12 -9.50 38.27 12.86
N SER A 13 -8.49 39.08 13.17
CA SER A 13 -8.10 40.22 12.33
C SER A 13 -6.60 40.14 12.06
N LYS A 14 -6.24 39.91 10.80
CA LYS A 14 -4.95 40.30 10.24
C LYS A 14 -4.82 41.81 10.41
N ASN A 15 -3.68 42.26 10.91
CA ASN A 15 -2.91 43.37 10.34
C ASN A 15 -1.46 43.28 10.82
N GLU A 16 -0.56 43.27 9.84
CA GLU A 16 0.88 43.41 9.99
C GLU A 16 1.20 44.76 10.63
N GLN A 17 2.09 44.81 11.64
CA GLN A 17 3.06 45.89 11.73
C GLN A 17 4.25 45.53 12.64
N GLU A 18 5.43 45.59 12.02
CA GLU A 18 6.74 45.99 12.55
C GLU A 18 7.51 45.07 13.53
N ASN A 19 8.33 44.23 12.90
CA ASN A 19 9.78 44.17 13.09
C ASN A 19 10.32 44.41 14.51
N VAL A 20 10.38 43.32 15.27
CA VAL A 20 11.37 43.15 16.33
C VAL A 20 12.40 42.17 15.75
N ASP A 21 13.53 42.70 15.30
CA ASP A 21 14.75 41.99 14.89
C ASP A 21 14.58 40.71 14.03
N GLY A 22 14.40 40.90 12.72
CA GLY A 22 15.08 40.08 11.70
C GLY A 22 14.60 38.64 11.44
N PHE A 23 13.52 38.16 12.05
CA PHE A 23 13.00 36.81 11.78
C PHE A 23 11.50 36.84 11.45
N THR A 24 11.15 36.73 10.17
CA THR A 24 9.82 36.24 9.75
C THR A 24 9.92 34.73 9.65
N PRO A 25 9.27 33.95 10.54
CA PRO A 25 9.30 32.50 10.46
C PRO A 25 8.85 32.05 9.07
N LYS A 26 9.68 31.30 8.37
CA LYS A 26 9.30 30.75 7.06
C LYS A 26 8.30 29.62 7.29
N GLN A 27 7.26 29.58 6.46
CA GLN A 27 6.29 28.50 6.50
C GLN A 27 6.97 27.16 6.14
N ILE A 28 6.64 26.11 6.88
CA ILE A 28 7.05 24.74 6.59
C ILE A 28 6.22 24.24 5.41
N LYS A 29 6.91 23.68 4.41
CA LYS A 29 6.32 23.03 3.25
C LYS A 29 6.88 21.64 3.12
N PHE A 30 6.09 20.74 2.57
CA PHE A 30 6.49 19.37 2.29
C PHE A 30 6.64 19.17 0.79
N THR A 31 7.42 18.18 0.39
CA THR A 31 7.45 17.73 -0.99
C THR A 31 7.60 16.22 -0.99
N ASN A 32 6.75 15.55 -1.76
CA ASN A 32 6.90 14.13 -2.01
C ASN A 32 8.01 13.93 -3.06
N LEU A 33 9.03 13.16 -2.73
CA LEU A 33 10.18 12.91 -3.60
C LEU A 33 9.97 11.73 -4.55
N ASN A 34 8.82 11.06 -4.48
CA ASN A 34 8.53 9.83 -5.22
C ASN A 34 8.06 10.10 -6.66
N ASP A 35 8.95 10.66 -7.49
CA ASP A 35 8.77 10.85 -8.94
C ASP A 35 10.12 11.08 -9.67
N LYS A 36 11.23 10.43 -9.25
CA LYS A 36 12.54 10.69 -9.89
C LYS A 36 13.38 9.49 -10.29
N LEU A 37 13.13 8.26 -9.80
CA LEU A 37 14.02 7.11 -10.03
C LEU A 37 13.33 5.71 -9.96
N THR A 38 12.18 5.46 -10.61
CA THR A 38 11.63 4.10 -10.93
C THR A 38 10.90 3.25 -9.85
N ARG A 39 10.51 3.75 -8.67
CA ARG A 39 9.74 2.94 -7.67
C ARG A 39 8.82 3.80 -6.81
N ALA A 40 7.76 4.33 -7.41
CA ALA A 40 7.07 5.47 -6.82
C ALA A 40 5.97 5.03 -5.84
N ALA A 41 6.29 5.05 -4.53
CA ALA A 41 5.31 4.90 -3.47
C ALA A 41 4.53 6.21 -3.28
N ASN A 42 3.21 6.17 -3.10
CA ASN A 42 2.43 7.39 -2.79
C ASN A 42 2.57 8.54 -3.83
N ASP A 43 2.81 8.22 -5.10
CA ASP A 43 3.08 9.17 -6.20
C ASP A 43 1.82 9.85 -6.77
N GLY A 44 0.65 9.27 -6.53
CA GLY A 44 -0.65 9.83 -6.90
C GLY A 44 -1.07 11.10 -6.16
N ASN A 45 -0.20 11.69 -5.34
CA ASN A 45 -0.51 12.78 -4.39
C ASN A 45 -1.61 12.41 -3.39
N ASP A 46 -1.71 11.14 -3.03
CA ASP A 46 -2.62 10.70 -1.98
C ASP A 46 -2.27 11.40 -0.65
N PRO A 47 -3.27 11.80 0.15
CA PRO A 47 -3.02 12.43 1.43
C PRO A 47 -2.19 11.54 2.36
N TYR A 48 -1.21 12.15 3.03
CA TYR A 48 -0.35 11.50 4.01
C TYR A 48 -0.42 12.22 5.36
N ARG A 49 -0.15 11.49 6.45
CA ARG A 49 -0.05 12.04 7.80
C ARG A 49 1.40 12.48 8.05
N VAL A 50 1.58 13.62 8.71
CA VAL A 50 2.85 14.12 9.21
C VAL A 50 2.76 14.34 10.72
N TYR A 51 3.73 13.77 11.42
CA TYR A 51 4.03 14.08 12.81
C TYR A 51 5.36 14.80 12.87
N ALA A 52 5.46 15.83 13.69
CA ALA A 52 6.71 16.56 13.90
C ALA A 52 6.99 16.79 15.39
N ALA A 53 8.23 16.54 15.81
CA ALA A 53 8.71 16.81 17.15
C ALA A 53 9.71 17.97 17.11
N TRP A 54 9.47 19.01 17.91
CA TRP A 54 10.41 20.11 18.07
C TRP A 54 11.32 19.83 19.27
N SER A 55 12.62 20.10 19.15
CA SER A 55 13.63 19.80 20.19
C SER A 55 13.37 20.47 21.55
N GLY A 56 12.58 21.55 21.59
CA GLY A 56 12.14 22.21 22.82
C GLY A 56 10.72 21.84 23.27
N GLY A 57 10.04 20.96 22.55
CA GLY A 57 8.62 20.64 22.74
C GLY A 57 8.37 19.49 23.72
N THR A 58 7.22 19.56 24.40
CA THR A 58 6.69 18.47 25.25
C THR A 58 5.52 17.74 24.59
N GLY A 59 5.29 17.98 23.30
CA GLY A 59 4.21 17.39 22.51
C GLY A 59 4.48 17.51 21.02
N TRP A 60 3.62 16.90 20.22
CA TRP A 60 3.69 16.98 18.76
C TRP A 60 3.51 18.42 18.29
N PHE A 61 4.53 18.93 17.60
CA PHE A 61 4.52 20.25 16.98
C PHE A 61 3.61 20.27 15.74
N ILE A 62 3.63 19.18 14.97
CA ILE A 62 2.67 18.89 13.90
C ILE A 62 2.09 17.50 14.15
N ASN A 63 0.79 17.36 14.00
CA ASN A 63 0.07 16.09 13.93
C ASN A 63 -1.11 16.31 12.99
N ASP A 64 -0.87 16.17 11.70
CA ASP A 64 -1.79 16.67 10.69
C ASP A 64 -1.63 15.92 9.37
N GLN A 65 -2.66 15.97 8.54
CA GLN A 65 -2.57 15.49 7.17
C GLN A 65 -2.02 16.57 6.25
N VAL A 66 -1.27 16.15 5.25
CA VAL A 66 -0.86 16.96 4.10
C VAL A 66 -1.48 16.34 2.87
N SER A 67 -2.18 17.16 2.10
CA SER A 67 -2.76 16.79 0.81
C SER A 67 -2.02 17.51 -0.33
N ALA A 68 -2.59 17.54 -1.53
CA ALA A 68 -2.00 18.14 -2.74
C ALA A 68 -1.57 19.63 -2.62
N SER A 69 -1.82 20.29 -1.49
CA SER A 69 -1.38 21.65 -1.19
C SER A 69 0.08 21.75 -0.70
N ASP A 70 0.76 20.63 -0.43
CA ASP A 70 2.10 20.56 0.19
C ASP A 70 2.18 21.23 1.59
N VAL A 71 1.01 21.54 2.16
CA VAL A 71 0.84 22.28 3.42
C VAL A 71 -0.11 21.50 4.33
N PRO A 72 0.19 21.40 5.64
CA PRO A 72 -0.70 20.78 6.61
C PRO A 72 -2.11 21.42 6.67
N SER A 73 -3.14 20.60 6.84
CA SER A 73 -4.54 21.03 6.74
C SER A 73 -5.05 21.92 7.89
N GLY A 74 -4.50 21.74 9.09
CA GLY A 74 -4.76 22.47 10.33
C GLY A 74 -4.12 23.85 10.40
N GLY A 75 -3.31 24.23 9.41
CA GLY A 75 -2.85 25.60 9.22
C GLY A 75 -1.40 25.71 8.76
N PRO A 76 -0.94 26.95 8.48
CA PRO A 76 0.46 27.18 8.23
C PRO A 76 1.25 26.94 9.52
N TYR A 77 2.11 25.94 9.50
CA TYR A 77 3.14 25.74 10.51
C TYR A 77 4.40 26.47 10.07
N TYR A 78 5.14 27.03 11.03
CA TYR A 78 6.32 27.83 10.75
C TYR A 78 7.55 27.28 11.46
N TRP A 79 8.72 27.44 10.86
CA TRP A 79 9.97 27.03 11.48
C TRP A 79 10.18 27.76 12.83
N PRO A 80 10.57 27.05 13.90
CA PRO A 80 10.85 27.69 15.18
C PRO A 80 12.07 28.62 15.06
N ALA A 81 12.10 29.68 15.89
CA ALA A 81 13.21 30.64 15.89
C ALA A 81 14.54 30.02 16.39
N SER A 82 14.47 28.93 17.15
CA SER A 82 15.63 28.16 17.62
C SER A 82 15.26 26.68 17.81
N GLY A 83 16.29 25.83 17.86
CA GLY A 83 16.12 24.37 17.92
C GLY A 83 15.91 23.73 16.56
N SER A 84 15.57 22.45 16.57
CA SER A 84 15.38 21.64 15.37
C SER A 84 14.05 20.89 15.41
N VAL A 85 13.55 20.50 14.24
CA VAL A 85 12.32 19.73 14.09
C VAL A 85 12.62 18.42 13.39
N ASP A 86 12.14 17.33 13.98
CA ASP A 86 12.14 16.00 13.39
C ASP A 86 10.77 15.71 12.79
N PHE A 87 10.71 15.16 11.59
CA PHE A 87 9.48 14.85 10.86
C PHE A 87 9.38 13.35 10.54
N TYR A 88 8.17 12.83 10.72
CA TYR A 88 7.78 11.44 10.46
C TYR A 88 6.50 11.45 9.64
N ALA A 89 6.41 10.63 8.59
CA ALA A 89 5.25 10.65 7.71
C ALA A 89 4.88 9.27 7.18
N TRP A 90 3.60 9.05 6.91
CA TRP A 90 3.07 7.81 6.35
C TRP A 90 1.79 8.07 5.55
N ALA A 91 1.49 7.17 4.62
CA ALA A 91 0.26 7.17 3.84
C ALA A 91 -0.42 5.79 3.90
N PRO A 92 -1.75 5.72 3.87
CA PRO A 92 -2.68 6.85 3.74
C PRO A 92 -2.88 7.62 5.05
N ALA A 93 -3.32 8.88 4.97
CA ALA A 93 -3.49 9.78 6.12
C ALA A 93 -4.55 9.34 7.16
N ASP A 94 -5.48 8.48 6.76
CA ASP A 94 -6.54 7.93 7.62
C ASP A 94 -6.01 6.85 8.59
N VAL A 95 -4.78 6.33 8.36
CA VAL A 95 -4.10 5.46 9.32
C VAL A 95 -3.65 6.28 10.53
N ALA A 96 -4.17 5.96 11.70
CA ALA A 96 -3.85 6.63 12.94
C ALA A 96 -2.59 6.04 13.61
N ALA A 97 -1.79 6.90 14.25
CA ALA A 97 -0.78 6.45 15.19
C ALA A 97 -1.43 6.05 16.53
N THR A 98 -0.85 5.06 17.19
CA THR A 98 -1.32 4.52 18.48
C THR A 98 -0.48 4.96 19.67
N GLY A 99 0.71 5.53 19.43
CA GLY A 99 1.63 6.02 20.47
C GLY A 99 1.29 7.41 21.02
N ALA A 100 1.66 7.65 22.28
CA ALA A 100 1.66 8.98 22.90
C ALA A 100 3.05 9.60 22.82
N TYR A 101 3.13 10.91 22.58
CA TYR A 101 4.41 11.63 22.53
C TYR A 101 5.30 11.29 23.75
N PRO A 102 6.60 11.01 23.56
CA PRO A 102 7.34 11.03 22.28
C PRO A 102 7.29 9.71 21.50
N ALA A 103 6.68 8.66 22.04
CA ALA A 103 6.59 7.37 21.37
C ALA A 103 5.62 7.45 20.18
N LEU A 104 6.05 6.90 19.05
CA LEU A 104 5.23 6.80 17.86
C LEU A 104 5.21 5.34 17.42
N SER A 105 4.01 4.84 17.18
CA SER A 105 3.78 3.50 16.67
C SER A 105 2.51 3.52 15.84
N ILE A 106 2.46 2.67 14.82
CA ILE A 106 1.30 2.51 13.96
C ILE A 106 0.91 1.05 14.03
N ALA A 107 -0.32 0.78 14.44
CA ALA A 107 -0.95 -0.52 14.23
C ALA A 107 -1.66 -0.47 12.88
N TYR A 108 -1.35 -1.39 12.00
CA TYR A 108 -1.95 -1.47 10.67
C TYR A 108 -2.50 -2.86 10.42
N GLU A 109 -3.69 -2.90 9.86
CA GLU A 109 -4.32 -4.11 9.36
C GLU A 109 -4.69 -3.88 7.90
N VAL A 110 -4.27 -4.81 7.04
CA VAL A 110 -4.63 -4.83 5.63
C VAL A 110 -6.16 -4.96 5.53
N PRO A 111 -6.85 -4.03 4.85
CA PRO A 111 -8.29 -4.07 4.74
C PRO A 111 -8.77 -5.33 4.00
N ALA A 112 -10.02 -5.73 4.20
CA ALA A 112 -10.57 -6.97 3.64
C ALA A 112 -10.51 -7.06 2.10
N ASN A 113 -10.49 -5.93 1.39
CA ASN A 113 -10.34 -5.87 -0.06
C ASN A 113 -8.87 -5.78 -0.52
N ALA A 114 -7.92 -5.68 0.41
CA ALA A 114 -6.47 -5.66 0.18
C ALA A 114 -6.01 -4.74 -0.97
N ASN A 115 -6.66 -3.60 -1.14
CA ASN A 115 -6.43 -2.67 -2.25
C ASN A 115 -5.72 -1.37 -1.83
N LYS A 116 -5.34 -1.25 -0.55
CA LYS A 116 -4.63 -0.08 -0.03
C LYS A 116 -3.15 -0.39 0.11
N ASP A 117 -2.32 0.51 -0.40
CA ASP A 117 -0.89 0.52 -0.16
C ASP A 117 -0.59 1.28 1.13
N PHE A 118 0.27 0.72 1.98
CA PHE A 118 0.71 1.40 3.19
C PHE A 118 2.19 1.73 3.06
N THR A 119 2.50 3.00 3.24
CA THR A 119 3.85 3.53 2.97
C THR A 119 4.32 4.41 4.12
N ILE A 120 5.62 4.38 4.40
CA ILE A 120 6.25 5.24 5.43
C ILE A 120 7.42 5.96 4.78
N ALA A 121 7.55 7.26 5.08
CA ALA A 121 8.69 8.07 4.67
C ALA A 121 9.89 7.88 5.59
N ALA A 122 11.09 7.92 5.02
CA ALA A 122 12.31 8.00 5.82
C ALA A 122 12.28 9.25 6.73
N PRO A 123 12.54 9.12 8.04
CA PRO A 123 12.50 10.26 8.96
C PRO A 123 13.41 11.40 8.52
N GLN A 124 12.93 12.63 8.64
CA GLN A 124 13.72 13.84 8.40
C GLN A 124 14.07 14.48 9.74
N LEU A 125 15.32 14.33 10.17
CA LEU A 125 15.73 14.68 11.53
C LEU A 125 16.58 15.96 11.56
N GLY A 126 16.48 16.71 12.65
CA GLY A 126 17.38 17.84 12.96
C GLY A 126 17.20 19.05 12.04
N LEU A 127 16.07 19.18 11.34
CA LEU A 127 15.88 20.27 10.38
C LEU A 127 15.60 21.60 11.09
N THR A 128 16.15 22.68 10.57
CA THR A 128 16.01 24.04 11.13
C THR A 128 15.34 25.02 10.18
N SER A 129 15.28 24.70 8.88
CA SER A 129 14.63 25.50 7.84
C SER A 129 14.46 24.69 6.54
N GLY A 130 13.71 25.24 5.57
CA GLY A 130 13.61 24.71 4.21
C GLY A 130 12.30 24.00 3.90
N THR A 131 12.28 23.29 2.77
CA THR A 131 11.21 22.36 2.39
C THR A 131 11.58 20.96 2.86
N VAL A 132 10.64 20.26 3.50
CA VAL A 132 10.83 18.90 4.00
C VAL A 132 10.58 17.90 2.87
N GLY A 133 11.64 17.25 2.40
CA GLY A 133 11.55 16.20 1.39
C GLY A 133 11.21 14.86 2.00
N LEU A 134 10.13 14.23 1.53
CA LEU A 134 9.65 12.93 2.02
C LEU A 134 9.81 11.88 0.92
N ALA A 135 10.59 10.83 1.21
CA ALA A 135 10.75 9.67 0.34
C ALA A 135 10.04 8.47 0.97
N PHE A 136 8.85 8.13 0.47
CA PHE A 136 8.07 6.99 0.98
C PHE A 136 8.58 5.67 0.41
N SER A 137 8.51 4.64 1.24
CA SER A 137 8.74 3.25 0.87
C SER A 137 7.50 2.42 1.16
N HIS A 138 7.22 1.43 0.32
CA HIS A 138 6.16 0.44 0.55
C HIS A 138 6.46 -0.39 1.79
N MET A 139 5.43 -0.58 2.62
CA MET A 139 5.50 -1.39 3.82
C MET A 139 4.78 -2.72 3.66
N LEU A 140 4.08 -2.95 2.55
CA LEU A 140 3.41 -4.21 2.23
C LEU A 140 4.17 -4.98 1.15
N ALA A 141 3.75 -6.21 0.85
CA ALA A 141 4.09 -6.92 -0.37
C ALA A 141 2.92 -6.83 -1.36
N LYS A 142 3.19 -6.70 -2.65
CA LYS A 142 2.17 -6.75 -3.69
C LYS A 142 2.17 -8.12 -4.33
N ILE A 143 1.01 -8.74 -4.45
CA ILE A 143 0.81 -10.02 -5.14
C ILE A 143 -0.08 -9.76 -6.36
N THR A 144 0.30 -10.29 -7.52
CA THR A 144 -0.56 -10.31 -8.70
C THR A 144 -0.66 -11.72 -9.23
N VAL A 145 -1.88 -12.20 -9.43
CA VAL A 145 -2.17 -13.54 -9.93
C VAL A 145 -2.46 -13.45 -11.43
N THR A 146 -1.84 -14.33 -12.19
CA THR A 146 -2.00 -14.46 -13.64
C THR A 146 -2.23 -15.91 -14.03
N ALA A 147 -2.77 -16.13 -15.22
CA ALA A 147 -2.90 -17.46 -15.81
C ALA A 147 -2.14 -17.55 -17.13
N GLN A 148 -1.60 -18.73 -17.42
CA GLN A 148 -0.98 -19.06 -18.70
C GLN A 148 -1.41 -20.47 -19.12
N LEU A 149 -1.41 -20.75 -20.42
CA LEU A 149 -1.40 -22.13 -20.91
C LEU A 149 0.03 -22.65 -20.93
N HIS A 150 0.21 -23.93 -20.64
CA HIS A 150 1.42 -24.63 -21.01
C HIS A 150 1.63 -24.54 -22.54
N ASP A 151 2.90 -24.51 -22.98
CA ASP A 151 3.24 -24.31 -24.38
C ASP A 151 2.64 -25.39 -25.29
N ASP A 152 2.61 -26.65 -24.84
CA ASP A 152 1.98 -27.76 -25.58
C ASP A 152 0.49 -27.54 -25.89
N LEU A 153 -0.27 -26.89 -24.98
CA LEU A 153 -1.67 -26.53 -25.25
C LEU A 153 -1.75 -25.40 -26.28
N SER A 154 -0.88 -24.41 -26.17
CA SER A 154 -0.80 -23.31 -27.13
C SER A 154 -0.47 -23.83 -28.54
N ASP A 155 0.52 -24.72 -28.65
CA ASP A 155 0.93 -25.38 -29.90
C ASP A 155 -0.16 -26.30 -30.48
N ALA A 156 -0.97 -26.91 -29.61
CA ALA A 156 -2.15 -27.69 -30.01
C ALA A 156 -3.36 -26.82 -30.42
N GLY A 157 -3.19 -25.49 -30.51
CA GLY A 157 -4.17 -24.53 -31.00
C GLY A 157 -5.19 -24.07 -29.98
N TYR A 158 -4.94 -24.29 -28.68
CA TYR A 158 -5.73 -23.68 -27.61
C TYR A 158 -5.31 -22.23 -27.39
N GLN A 159 -6.28 -21.38 -27.03
CA GLN A 159 -6.04 -19.98 -26.72
C GLN A 159 -6.70 -19.63 -25.40
N LEU A 160 -5.99 -18.90 -24.54
CA LEU A 160 -6.48 -18.42 -23.25
C LEU A 160 -6.85 -16.94 -23.32
N SER A 161 -8.01 -16.62 -22.77
CA SER A 161 -8.42 -15.27 -22.41
C SER A 161 -8.57 -15.19 -20.89
N THR A 162 -8.10 -14.08 -20.32
CA THR A 162 -8.14 -13.77 -18.88
C THR A 162 -8.97 -12.52 -18.58
N THR A 163 -9.91 -12.16 -19.46
CA THR A 163 -10.75 -10.95 -19.27
C THR A 163 -11.58 -11.07 -18.00
N GLY A 164 -11.49 -10.05 -17.13
CA GLY A 164 -12.20 -10.05 -15.84
C GLY A 164 -11.65 -11.07 -14.84
N LEU A 165 -10.36 -11.43 -14.95
CA LEU A 165 -9.72 -12.36 -14.03
C LEU A 165 -9.84 -11.87 -12.59
N THR A 166 -10.35 -12.75 -11.74
CA THR A 166 -10.31 -12.58 -10.29
C THR A 166 -9.70 -13.82 -9.66
N ALA A 167 -9.06 -13.62 -8.52
CA ALA A 167 -8.47 -14.67 -7.73
C ALA A 167 -9.00 -14.65 -6.30
N SER A 168 -8.54 -15.62 -5.53
CA SER A 168 -8.47 -15.58 -4.08
C SER A 168 -7.05 -15.91 -3.62
N LEU A 169 -6.62 -15.28 -2.54
CA LEU A 169 -5.33 -15.49 -1.89
C LEU A 169 -5.54 -15.70 -0.39
N ASP A 170 -5.21 -16.90 0.09
CA ASP A 170 -5.15 -17.22 1.52
C ASP A 170 -3.80 -16.73 2.07
N VAL A 171 -3.85 -15.94 3.13
CA VAL A 171 -2.71 -15.37 3.85
C VAL A 171 -2.70 -15.83 5.30
N GLN A 172 -1.55 -15.69 5.96
CA GLN A 172 -1.28 -16.13 7.32
C GLN A 172 -1.17 -14.95 8.32
N SER A 173 -1.03 -13.74 7.81
CA SER A 173 -1.00 -12.49 8.57
C SER A 173 -1.78 -11.39 7.88
N THR A 174 -2.59 -10.64 8.64
CA THR A 174 -3.37 -9.48 8.16
C THR A 174 -2.84 -8.15 8.68
N GLY A 175 -2.03 -8.13 9.74
CA GLY A 175 -1.61 -6.87 10.34
C GLY A 175 -0.40 -6.98 11.24
N GLY A 176 0.07 -5.84 11.75
CA GLY A 176 1.22 -5.74 12.65
C GLY A 176 1.39 -4.33 13.19
N THR A 177 2.47 -4.12 13.94
CA THR A 177 2.86 -2.78 14.39
C THR A 177 4.18 -2.36 13.78
N ILE A 178 4.36 -1.05 13.57
CA ILE A 178 5.59 -0.51 13.01
C ILE A 178 5.94 0.80 13.72
N ASP A 179 7.23 1.02 13.91
CA ASP A 179 7.78 2.27 14.41
C ASP A 179 8.22 3.15 13.21
N PRO A 180 7.49 4.23 12.91
CA PRO A 180 7.84 5.12 11.80
C PRO A 180 9.02 6.05 12.12
N THR A 181 9.56 6.05 13.35
CA THR A 181 10.73 6.84 13.74
C THR A 181 12.06 6.13 13.45
N ALA A 182 12.01 4.81 13.25
CA ALA A 182 13.19 4.03 12.89
C ALA A 182 13.74 4.47 11.52
N THR A 183 15.07 4.54 11.40
CA THR A 183 15.75 4.84 10.12
C THR A 183 15.38 3.84 9.02
N THR A 184 15.07 2.60 9.40
CA THR A 184 14.53 1.57 8.51
C THR A 184 13.33 0.93 9.19
N PRO A 185 12.11 1.47 8.96
CA PRO A 185 10.91 0.94 9.58
C PRO A 185 10.72 -0.54 9.24
N ALA A 186 10.47 -1.34 10.25
CA ALA A 186 10.27 -2.78 10.13
C ALA A 186 9.04 -3.19 10.93
N TRP A 187 8.29 -4.17 10.43
CA TRP A 187 7.16 -4.72 11.16
C TRP A 187 7.65 -5.44 12.41
N ALA A 188 7.13 -4.99 13.55
CA ALA A 188 7.16 -5.75 14.78
C ALA A 188 5.87 -6.58 14.85
N SER A 189 6.02 -7.86 15.21
CA SER A 189 4.90 -8.76 15.50
C SER A 189 3.82 -8.79 14.40
N PRO A 190 4.12 -9.21 13.15
CA PRO A 190 3.05 -9.58 12.22
C PRO A 190 2.15 -10.60 12.94
N ASN A 191 0.85 -10.30 12.98
CA ASN A 191 -0.12 -11.13 13.67
C ASN A 191 -0.20 -12.51 13.00
N SER A 192 -0.69 -13.52 13.71
CA SER A 192 -0.95 -14.85 13.15
C SER A 192 -2.39 -14.98 12.66
N THR A 193 -3.02 -13.88 12.27
CA THR A 193 -4.40 -13.87 11.80
C THR A 193 -4.42 -14.28 10.33
N SER A 194 -4.96 -15.46 10.04
CA SER A 194 -5.17 -15.90 8.67
C SER A 194 -6.43 -15.28 8.07
N ALA A 195 -6.40 -15.01 6.76
CA ALA A 195 -7.55 -14.49 6.02
C ALA A 195 -7.49 -14.95 4.56
N THR A 196 -8.61 -14.79 3.85
CA THR A 196 -8.69 -14.98 2.41
C THR A 196 -9.09 -13.66 1.77
N TYR A 197 -8.24 -13.10 0.93
CA TYR A 197 -8.58 -11.97 0.07
C TYR A 197 -9.15 -12.52 -1.24
N ALA A 198 -10.21 -11.92 -1.79
CA ALA A 198 -10.89 -12.42 -2.99
C ALA A 198 -11.47 -11.29 -3.84
N GLY A 199 -11.78 -11.59 -5.10
CA GLY A 199 -12.50 -10.68 -6.00
C GLY A 199 -11.62 -9.69 -6.77
N ALA A 200 -10.30 -9.84 -6.72
CA ALA A 200 -9.33 -9.05 -7.49
C ALA A 200 -8.24 -9.97 -8.06
N ALA A 201 -7.46 -9.49 -9.03
CA ALA A 201 -6.27 -10.19 -9.50
C ALA A 201 -5.00 -9.77 -8.75
N SER A 202 -5.06 -8.70 -7.96
CA SER A 202 -3.90 -8.16 -7.24
C SER A 202 -4.27 -7.70 -5.83
N TYR A 203 -3.35 -7.91 -4.90
CA TYR A 203 -3.53 -7.68 -3.47
C TYR A 203 -2.28 -7.06 -2.85
N MET A 204 -2.48 -6.12 -1.93
CA MET A 204 -1.48 -5.67 -0.98
C MET A 204 -1.62 -6.49 0.30
N ILE A 205 -0.54 -7.15 0.72
CA ILE A 205 -0.56 -8.04 1.88
C ILE A 205 0.56 -7.71 2.87
N MET A 206 0.42 -8.14 4.12
CA MET A 206 1.52 -8.09 5.07
C MET A 206 2.69 -8.94 4.57
N PRO A 207 3.95 -8.48 4.74
CA PRO A 207 5.11 -9.33 4.52
C PRO A 207 5.07 -10.54 5.46
N GLN A 208 5.25 -11.73 4.93
CA GLN A 208 5.05 -12.99 5.64
C GLN A 208 5.62 -14.18 4.86
N SER A 209 5.74 -15.33 5.53
CA SER A 209 6.07 -16.57 4.85
C SER A 209 5.07 -16.87 3.73
N SER A 210 5.58 -17.22 2.57
CA SER A 210 4.73 -17.62 1.44
C SER A 210 4.27 -19.06 1.53
N VAL A 211 5.02 -19.91 2.25
CA VAL A 211 4.77 -21.36 2.30
C VAL A 211 3.47 -21.64 3.04
N GLY A 212 2.57 -22.39 2.41
CA GLY A 212 1.25 -22.71 2.94
C GLY A 212 0.17 -21.67 2.63
N CYS A 213 0.53 -20.49 2.10
CA CYS A 213 -0.45 -19.61 1.45
C CYS A 213 -1.05 -20.33 0.24
N LYS A 214 -2.29 -19.98 -0.12
CA LYS A 214 -3.00 -20.65 -1.20
C LYS A 214 -3.56 -19.65 -2.18
N VAL A 215 -3.47 -19.96 -3.47
CA VAL A 215 -3.99 -19.13 -4.56
C VAL A 215 -4.99 -19.92 -5.37
N LYS A 216 -6.07 -19.27 -5.81
CA LYS A 216 -7.05 -19.84 -6.72
C LYS A 216 -7.52 -18.77 -7.68
N ILE A 217 -7.64 -19.08 -8.97
CA ILE A 217 -8.33 -18.19 -9.91
C ILE A 217 -9.82 -18.55 -9.88
N THR A 218 -10.66 -17.56 -9.61
CA THR A 218 -12.10 -17.72 -9.29
C THR A 218 -13.02 -17.15 -10.36
N ALA A 219 -12.48 -16.46 -11.37
CA ALA A 219 -13.24 -16.04 -12.55
C ALA A 219 -12.29 -15.63 -13.69
N GLY A 220 -12.87 -15.41 -14.87
CA GLY A 220 -12.21 -14.74 -15.99
C GLY A 220 -11.35 -15.64 -16.87
N ILE A 221 -11.31 -16.95 -16.64
CA ILE A 221 -10.67 -17.90 -17.55
C ILE A 221 -11.63 -18.31 -18.64
N THR A 222 -11.21 -18.17 -19.89
CA THR A 222 -11.86 -18.76 -21.05
C THR A 222 -10.82 -19.39 -21.96
N ILE A 223 -10.96 -20.67 -22.27
CA ILE A 223 -10.08 -21.39 -23.17
C ILE A 223 -10.87 -21.76 -24.42
N THR A 224 -10.35 -21.37 -25.58
CA THR A 224 -10.95 -21.65 -26.88
C THR A 224 -10.05 -22.53 -27.73
N LYS A 225 -10.64 -23.26 -28.67
CA LYS A 225 -9.95 -23.97 -29.74
C LYS A 225 -10.74 -23.81 -31.01
N ASN A 226 -10.08 -23.37 -32.09
CA ASN A 226 -10.73 -23.07 -33.37
C ASN A 226 -11.96 -22.15 -33.23
N GLY A 227 -11.88 -21.14 -32.34
CA GLY A 227 -12.95 -20.17 -32.09
C GLY A 227 -14.12 -20.70 -31.24
N THR A 228 -14.08 -21.94 -30.78
CA THR A 228 -15.11 -22.52 -29.89
C THR A 228 -14.59 -22.54 -28.46
N THR A 229 -15.39 -22.07 -27.50
CA THR A 229 -15.09 -22.19 -26.07
C THR A 229 -15.10 -23.66 -25.67
N ILE A 230 -13.97 -24.14 -25.18
CA ILE A 230 -13.81 -25.51 -24.65
C ILE A 230 -13.97 -25.50 -23.13
N TYR A 231 -13.60 -24.39 -22.49
CA TYR A 231 -13.69 -24.25 -21.04
C TYR A 231 -13.86 -22.80 -20.63
N SER A 232 -14.64 -22.60 -19.56
CA SER A 232 -14.77 -21.34 -18.86
C SER A 232 -15.08 -21.64 -17.40
N GLY A 233 -14.31 -21.09 -16.46
CA GLY A 233 -14.51 -21.37 -15.04
C GLY A 233 -13.29 -21.06 -14.17
N ASP A 234 -13.32 -21.65 -12.96
CA ASP A 234 -12.30 -21.51 -11.94
C ASP A 234 -11.15 -22.51 -12.13
N LEU A 235 -9.91 -22.08 -11.89
CA LEU A 235 -8.80 -23.02 -11.78
C LEU A 235 -8.75 -23.66 -10.40
N GLN A 236 -8.05 -24.78 -10.29
CA GLN A 236 -7.82 -25.42 -9.00
C GLN A 236 -7.00 -24.53 -8.06
N GLN A 237 -7.24 -24.72 -6.76
CA GLN A 237 -6.45 -24.05 -5.74
C GLN A 237 -5.05 -24.67 -5.68
N TYR A 238 -4.03 -23.82 -5.70
CA TYR A 238 -2.64 -24.19 -5.51
C TYR A 238 -2.18 -23.79 -4.10
N THR A 239 -1.48 -24.69 -3.40
CA THR A 239 -0.82 -24.38 -2.12
C THR A 239 0.65 -24.14 -2.37
N ILE A 240 1.13 -22.94 -2.03
CA ILE A 240 2.52 -22.53 -2.25
C ILE A 240 3.44 -23.38 -1.37
N ALA A 241 4.37 -24.09 -2.00
CA ALA A 241 5.36 -24.94 -1.35
C ALA A 241 6.72 -24.25 -1.21
N THR A 242 7.58 -24.84 -0.38
CA THR A 242 9.00 -24.45 -0.26
C THR A 242 9.68 -24.40 -1.62
N GLY A 243 10.40 -23.31 -1.89
CA GLY A 243 11.12 -23.05 -3.13
C GLY A 243 10.27 -22.47 -4.27
N ASN A 244 8.95 -22.35 -4.10
CA ASN A 244 8.10 -21.72 -5.13
C ASN A 244 8.26 -20.21 -5.19
N ILE A 245 8.54 -19.56 -4.06
CA ILE A 245 8.85 -18.13 -3.95
C ILE A 245 10.30 -17.99 -3.46
N PRO A 246 11.09 -17.04 -3.98
CA PRO A 246 12.44 -16.78 -3.48
C PRO A 246 12.45 -16.57 -1.97
N ALA A 247 13.36 -17.27 -1.28
CA ALA A 247 13.51 -17.27 0.17
C ALA A 247 12.25 -17.66 0.99
N ASP A 248 11.22 -18.24 0.35
CA ASP A 248 9.97 -18.68 1.00
C ASP A 248 9.20 -17.55 1.71
N GLU A 249 9.39 -16.31 1.27
CA GLU A 249 8.87 -15.11 1.89
C GLU A 249 8.26 -14.16 0.86
N PHE A 250 7.11 -13.58 1.21
CA PHE A 250 6.62 -12.36 0.58
C PHE A 250 7.22 -11.17 1.30
N GLU A 251 8.25 -10.58 0.70
CA GLU A 251 9.01 -9.50 1.30
C GLU A 251 8.36 -8.12 1.13
N LYS A 252 8.62 -7.25 2.10
CA LYS A 252 8.24 -5.84 2.08
C LYS A 252 8.78 -5.13 0.85
N GLY A 253 7.92 -4.39 0.16
CA GLY A 253 8.28 -3.57 -1.00
C GLY A 253 8.66 -4.38 -2.25
N LYS A 254 8.28 -5.66 -2.30
CA LYS A 254 8.38 -6.51 -3.50
C LYS A 254 7.01 -6.77 -4.12
N HIS A 255 7.00 -6.84 -5.44
CA HIS A 255 5.83 -7.22 -6.22
C HIS A 255 6.04 -8.61 -6.82
N TYR A 256 5.28 -9.58 -6.35
CA TYR A 256 5.32 -10.96 -6.83
C TYR A 256 4.24 -11.20 -7.87
N LEU A 257 4.65 -11.75 -9.01
CA LEU A 257 3.76 -12.25 -10.06
C LEU A 257 3.64 -13.76 -9.86
N LEU A 258 2.46 -14.21 -9.46
CA LEU A 258 2.13 -15.63 -9.30
C LEU A 258 1.44 -16.08 -10.58
N LYS A 259 2.03 -17.06 -11.26
CA LYS A 259 1.53 -17.56 -12.52
C LYS A 259 0.99 -18.97 -12.33
N MET A 260 -0.31 -19.11 -12.58
CA MET A 260 -1.04 -20.37 -12.61
C MET A 260 -0.99 -20.91 -14.04
N ILE A 261 -0.19 -21.94 -14.28
CA ILE A 261 -0.03 -22.53 -15.61
C ILE A 261 -0.96 -23.73 -15.72
N ILE A 262 -1.85 -23.69 -16.71
CA ILE A 262 -2.76 -24.79 -17.01
C ILE A 262 -1.96 -25.84 -17.77
N ASP A 263 -1.76 -26.98 -17.13
CA ASP A 263 -0.89 -28.06 -17.59
C ASP A 263 -1.46 -28.79 -18.82
N ALA A 264 -0.57 -29.29 -19.68
CA ALA A 264 -0.92 -30.08 -20.85
C ALA A 264 -1.65 -31.38 -20.49
N ASP A 265 -1.23 -32.08 -19.44
CA ASP A 265 -1.85 -33.31 -18.94
C ASP A 265 -3.29 -33.09 -18.46
N SER A 266 -3.74 -31.83 -18.40
CA SER A 266 -5.12 -31.49 -18.16
C SER A 266 -6.08 -31.76 -19.35
N HIS A 267 -5.71 -32.66 -20.26
CA HIS A 267 -6.54 -33.11 -21.36
C HIS A 267 -7.73 -33.95 -20.87
N GLY A 268 -8.94 -33.51 -21.23
CA GLY A 268 -10.16 -34.22 -20.90
C GLY A 268 -10.24 -35.62 -21.50
N GLY A 269 -10.30 -36.61 -20.61
CA GLY A 269 -10.53 -38.01 -20.95
C GLY A 269 -11.07 -38.80 -19.75
N GLY A 270 -12.31 -38.51 -19.33
CA GLY A 270 -12.95 -39.20 -18.20
C GLY A 270 -14.04 -38.35 -17.53
N THR A 271 -14.49 -38.77 -16.34
CA THR A 271 -15.32 -37.96 -15.42
C THR A 271 -14.53 -36.83 -14.75
N ASP A 272 -13.22 -36.77 -14.96
CA ASP A 272 -12.34 -35.77 -14.37
C ASP A 272 -12.49 -34.43 -15.08
N PRO A 273 -12.50 -33.32 -14.32
CA PRO A 273 -12.77 -32.02 -14.90
C PRO A 273 -11.56 -31.56 -15.75
N ILE A 274 -11.84 -30.98 -16.91
CA ILE A 274 -10.85 -30.45 -17.86
C ILE A 274 -10.19 -29.15 -17.35
N PHE A 275 -8.93 -28.91 -17.71
CA PHE A 275 -8.12 -27.74 -17.30
C PHE A 275 -7.96 -27.53 -15.78
N ASN A 276 -7.69 -28.59 -15.02
CA ASN A 276 -7.56 -28.58 -13.55
C ASN A 276 -6.19 -28.96 -13.01
N ILE A 277 -5.24 -29.39 -13.85
CA ILE A 277 -3.86 -29.58 -13.40
C ILE A 277 -3.15 -28.24 -13.55
N ILE A 278 -2.57 -27.76 -12.44
CA ILE A 278 -1.94 -26.45 -12.36
C ILE A 278 -0.48 -26.62 -11.96
N GLU A 279 0.41 -26.15 -12.83
CA GLU A 279 1.79 -25.85 -12.46
C GLU A 279 1.86 -24.41 -11.94
N PHE A 280 2.82 -24.15 -11.07
CA PHE A 280 2.99 -22.85 -10.43
C PHE A 280 4.38 -22.30 -10.70
N GLU A 281 4.42 -21.07 -11.17
CA GLU A 281 5.63 -20.28 -11.26
C GLU A 281 5.46 -18.97 -10.50
N SER A 282 6.58 -18.41 -10.04
CA SER A 282 6.61 -17.05 -9.52
C SER A 282 7.78 -16.27 -10.08
N SER A 283 7.61 -14.94 -10.13
CA SER A 283 8.68 -14.00 -10.42
C SER A 283 8.47 -12.72 -9.63
N ILE A 284 9.52 -11.90 -9.53
CA ILE A 284 9.46 -10.57 -8.91
C ILE A 284 9.46 -9.54 -10.03
N ALA A 285 8.45 -8.68 -10.08
CA ALA A 285 8.40 -7.59 -11.03
C ALA A 285 9.49 -6.55 -10.72
N GLU A 286 10.06 -5.96 -11.77
CA GLU A 286 11.08 -4.90 -11.63
C GLU A 286 10.50 -3.64 -10.97
N ASP A 287 9.22 -3.34 -11.26
CA ASP A 287 8.50 -2.15 -10.82
C ASP A 287 7.34 -2.46 -9.88
N TRP A 288 7.13 -1.54 -8.93
CA TRP A 288 5.93 -1.48 -8.11
C TRP A 288 4.87 -0.64 -8.82
N THR A 289 3.92 -1.28 -9.49
CA THR A 289 2.77 -0.59 -10.08
C THR A 289 1.67 -0.45 -9.03
N ALA A 290 0.86 0.61 -9.07
CA ALA A 290 -0.34 0.72 -8.23
C ALA A 290 -1.30 -0.46 -8.50
N VAL A 291 -2.13 -0.83 -7.53
CA VAL A 291 -3.26 -1.74 -7.77
C VAL A 291 -4.31 -0.91 -8.50
N THR A 292 -4.44 -1.08 -9.80
CA THR A 292 -5.52 -0.46 -10.55
C THR A 292 -6.84 -1.12 -10.13
N PRO A 293 -7.81 -0.39 -9.55
CA PRO A 293 -9.19 -0.85 -9.58
C PRO A 293 -9.59 -1.01 -11.05
N ASP A 294 -10.37 -2.04 -11.37
CA ASP A 294 -10.97 -2.19 -12.70
C ASP A 294 -11.63 -0.85 -13.09
N PRO A 295 -11.38 -0.27 -14.29
CA PRO A 295 -12.05 0.95 -14.69
C PRO A 295 -13.56 0.79 -14.48
N GLU A 296 -14.15 1.70 -13.69
CA GLU A 296 -15.59 1.77 -13.52
C GLU A 296 -16.25 1.70 -14.91
N LEU A 297 -17.07 0.67 -15.12
CA LEU A 297 -17.88 0.56 -16.32
C LEU A 297 -18.67 1.86 -16.50
N PRO A 298 -18.75 2.43 -17.72
CA PRO A 298 -19.60 3.57 -17.98
C PRO A 298 -21.02 3.20 -17.54
N GLN A 299 -21.55 3.92 -16.54
CA GLN A 299 -22.95 3.78 -16.16
C GLN A 299 -23.84 4.23 -17.33
N PRO A 300 -25.02 3.60 -17.50
CA PRO A 300 -25.88 3.77 -18.69
C PRO A 300 -26.37 5.19 -18.93
#